data_AF-A0A831SIC8-F1
#
_entry.id   AF-A0A831SIC8-F1
#
_cell.length_a   1.000
_cell.length_b   1.000
_cell.length_c   1.000
_cell.angle_alpha   90.00
_cell.angle_beta   90.00
_cell.angle_gamma   90.00
#
_symmetry.space_group_name_H-M   'P 1'
#
loop_
_entity.id
_entity.type
_entity.pdbx_description
1 polymer ?
#
loop_
_entity_poly.entity_id
_entity_poly.type
_entity_poly.pdbx_seq_one_letter_code
_entity_poly.pdbx_strand_id
1 'polypeptide(L)' 'MEINVIESLAVKIPIKKGEEIRRYLSYRNILRKDLKIRKQGDYLLLPITNSDEKISFPIVKEKFELHKQK' A
#
# COMPACT_ATOMS: atom_id res chain seq x y z
N MET A 1 -21.35 12.19 -0.76
CA MET A 1 -20.60 11.04 -1.33
C MET A 1 -19.90 10.35 -0.17
N GLU A 2 -20.36 9.17 0.24
CA GLU A 2 -19.62 8.38 1.23
C GLU A 2 -18.30 7.92 0.63
N ILE A 3 -17.20 8.36 1.23
CA ILE A 3 -15.87 7.88 0.90
C ILE A 3 -15.71 6.59 1.69
N ASN A 4 -15.78 5.44 1.03
CA ASN A 4 -15.53 4.15 1.68
C ASN A 4 -14.03 4.04 1.99
N VAL A 5 -13.67 4.50 3.18
CA VAL A 5 -12.32 4.39 3.76
C VAL A 5 -12.25 3.14 4.65
N ILE A 6 -11.21 2.35 4.46
CA ILE A 6 -10.93 1.16 5.27
C ILE A 6 -9.52 1.25 5.84
N GLU A 7 -9.35 0.78 7.07
CA GLU A 7 -8.04 0.67 7.70
C GLU A 7 -7.29 -0.55 7.14
N SER A 8 -6.02 -0.36 6.82
CA SER A 8 -5.16 -1.43 6.33
C SER A 8 -3.71 -1.21 6.76
N LEU A 9 -2.97 -2.31 6.87
CA LEU A 9 -1.52 -2.24 6.91
C LEU A 9 -1.01 -1.70 5.57
N ALA A 10 0.08 -0.95 5.64
CA ALA A 10 0.77 -0.44 4.48
C ALA A 10 2.27 -0.36 4.71
N VAL A 11 3.03 -0.61 3.66
CA VAL A 11 4.48 -0.40 3.66
C VAL A 11 4.75 1.04 3.25
N LYS A 12 5.45 1.79 4.10
CA LYS A 12 5.91 3.15 3.80
C LYS A 12 7.29 3.09 3.15
N ILE A 13 7.35 3.44 1.88
CA ILE A 13 8.59 3.38 1.08
C ILE A 13 8.91 4.72 0.42
N PRO A 14 10.18 5.01 0.12
CA PRO A 14 10.54 6.14 -0.73
C PRO A 14 9.96 6.00 -2.14
N ILE A 15 9.55 7.10 -2.77
CA ILE A 15 8.99 7.10 -4.14
C ILE A 15 9.95 6.45 -5.14
N LYS A 16 11.26 6.67 -4.99
CA LYS A 16 12.30 6.09 -5.84
C LYS A 16 12.27 4.55 -5.87
N LYS A 17 11.73 3.93 -4.82
CA LYS A 17 11.57 2.47 -4.67
C LYS A 17 10.16 1.97 -5.01
N GLY A 18 9.27 2.88 -5.41
CA GLY A 18 7.85 2.64 -5.65
C GLY A 18 7.57 1.44 -6.55
N GLU A 19 8.12 1.46 -7.75
CA GLU A 19 7.85 0.42 -8.76
C GLU A 19 8.48 -0.93 -8.40
N GLU A 20 9.71 -0.93 -7.89
CA GLU A 20 10.44 -2.12 -7.44
C GLU A 20 9.63 -2.87 -6.37
N ILE A 21 9.22 -2.17 -5.31
CA ILE A 21 8.50 -2.77 -4.19
C ILE A 21 7.06 -3.10 -4.57
N ARG A 22 6.40 -2.27 -5.39
CA ARG A 22 5.05 -2.58 -5.88
C ARG A 22 5.04 -3.87 -6.71
N ARG A 23 6.03 -4.07 -7.59
CA ARG A 23 6.19 -5.31 -8.36
C ARG A 23 6.43 -6.50 -7.44
N TYR A 24 7.33 -6.37 -6.47
CA TYR A 24 7.59 -7.42 -5.47
C TYR A 24 6.31 -7.81 -4.70
N LEU A 25 5.61 -6.84 -4.12
CA LEU A 25 4.38 -7.06 -3.36
C LEU A 25 3.27 -7.67 -4.21
N SER A 26 3.16 -7.26 -5.48
CA SER A 26 2.19 -7.83 -6.41
C SER A 26 2.53 -9.26 -6.79
N TYR A 27 3.81 -9.57 -7.03
CA TYR A 27 4.29 -10.92 -7.33
C TYR A 27 4.03 -11.89 -6.16
N ARG A 28 4.18 -11.41 -4.93
CA ARG A 28 3.91 -12.17 -3.72
C ARG A 28 2.43 -12.27 -3.34
N ASN A 29 1.51 -11.64 -4.09
CA ASN A 29 0.08 -11.51 -3.74
C ASN A 29 -0.17 -10.85 -2.37
N ILE A 30 0.74 -9.98 -1.92
CA ILE A 30 0.65 -9.26 -0.65
C ILE A 30 0.03 -7.87 -0.84
N LEU A 31 0.19 -7.28 -2.04
CA LEU A 31 -0.36 -5.97 -2.36
C LEU A 31 -1.90 -6.00 -2.39
N ARG A 32 -2.55 -5.15 -1.60
CA ARG A 32 -4.00 -4.94 -1.65
C ARG A 32 -4.37 -4.06 -2.85
N LYS A 33 -4.81 -4.70 -3.94
CA LYS A 33 -5.15 -4.05 -5.21
C LYS A 33 -6.53 -3.37 -5.18
N ASP A 34 -7.35 -3.69 -4.19
CA ASP A 34 -8.66 -3.05 -3.95
C ASP A 34 -8.52 -1.64 -3.37
N LEU A 35 -7.36 -1.30 -2.81
CA LEU A 35 -7.07 -0.04 -2.14
C LEU A 35 -6.18 0.87 -2.99
N LYS A 36 -6.48 2.17 -2.99
CA LYS A 36 -5.67 3.17 -3.69
C LYS A 36 -4.33 3.37 -2.98
N ILE A 37 -3.23 3.32 -3.72
CA ILE A 37 -1.90 3.69 -3.21
C ILE A 37 -1.89 5.19 -2.87
N ARG A 38 -1.35 5.54 -1.69
CA ARG A 38 -1.29 6.93 -1.23
C ARG A 38 0.13 7.47 -1.32
N LYS A 39 0.29 8.73 -1.75
CA LYS A 39 1.56 9.45 -1.72
C LYS A 39 1.56 10.46 -0.57
N GLN A 40 2.61 10.46 0.23
CA GLN A 40 2.83 11.39 1.34
C GLN A 40 4.25 11.97 1.22
N GLY A 41 4.35 13.17 0.65
CA GLY A 41 5.66 13.82 0.40
C GLY A 41 6.55 12.95 -0.49
N ASP A 42 7.71 12.58 0.02
CA ASP A 42 8.71 11.70 -0.63
C ASP A 42 8.44 10.20 -0.49
N TYR A 43 7.33 9.83 0.12
CA TYR A 43 6.97 8.44 0.42
C TYR A 43 5.69 8.00 -0.28
N LEU A 44 5.62 6.71 -0.56
CA LEU A 44 4.42 5.98 -0.94
C LEU A 44 4.00 5.06 0.19
N LEU A 45 2.69 4.96 0.38
CA LEU A 45 2.04 3.99 1.23
C LEU A 45 1.38 2.94 0.34
N LEU A 46 1.98 1.76 0.30
CA LEU A 46 1.47 0.61 -0.44
C LEU A 46 0.65 -0.26 0.51
N PRO A 47 -0.68 -0.36 0.34
CA PRO A 47 -1.51 -1.17 1.20
C PRO A 47 -1.21 -2.67 1.00
N ILE A 48 -1.12 -3.40 2.10
CA ILE A 48 -0.75 -4.82 2.13
C ILE A 48 -1.74 -5.64 2.98
N THR A 49 -1.91 -6.92 2.63
CA THR A 49 -2.74 -7.88 3.38
C THR A 49 -2.03 -8.40 4.63
N ASN A 50 -0.71 -8.58 4.55
CA ASN A 50 0.13 -9.14 5.60
C ASN A 50 1.55 -8.57 5.52
N SER A 51 2.27 -8.62 6.63
CA SER A 51 3.70 -8.29 6.68
C SER A 51 4.55 -9.37 6.01
N ASP A 52 5.65 -8.97 5.38
CA ASP A 52 6.68 -9.85 4.84
C ASP A 52 8.02 -9.47 5.48
N GLU A 53 8.65 -10.43 6.13
CA GLU A 53 9.96 -10.30 6.79
C GLU A 53 11.09 -9.90 5.83
N LYS A 54 10.92 -10.10 4.52
CA LYS A 54 11.88 -9.62 3.50
C LYS A 54 11.77 -8.12 3.21
N ILE A 55 10.74 -7.44 3.74
CA ILE A 55 10.53 -6.01 3.54
C ILE A 55 11.19 -5.25 4.68
N SER A 56 12.34 -4.64 4.41
CA SER A 56 13.08 -3.81 5.38
C SER A 56 12.47 -2.40 5.59
N PHE A 57 11.27 -2.15 5.07
CA PHE A 57 10.60 -0.85 5.15
C PHE A 57 9.56 -0.83 6.28
N PRO A 58 9.34 0.33 6.90
CA PRO A 58 8.38 0.46 7.99
C PRO A 58 6.95 0.13 7.54
N ILE A 59 6.28 -0.68 8.35
CA ILE A 59 4.86 -1.00 8.20
C ILE A 59 4.05 -0.07 9.11
N VAL A 60 3.04 0.58 8.54
CA VAL A 60 2.15 1.50 9.24
C VAL A 60 0.70 1.05 9.06
N LYS A 61 -0.17 1.43 9.99
CA LYS A 61 -1.63 1.31 9.83
C LYS A 61 -2.16 2.67 9.38
N GLU A 62 -2.84 2.70 8.24
CA GLU A 62 -3.40 3.91 7.65
C GLU A 62 -4.78 3.63 7.05
N LYS A 63 -5.56 4.71 6.87
CA LYS A 63 -6.86 4.66 6.16
C LYS A 63 -6.66 4.82 4.67
N PHE A 64 -7.25 3.91 3.89
CA PHE A 64 -7.18 3.90 2.44
C PHE A 64 -8.57 4.00 1.82
N GLU A 65 -8.64 4.70 0.70
CA GLU A 65 -9.83 4.70 -0.15
C GLU A 65 -9.87 3.42 -0.99
N LEU A 66 -11.04 2.80 -1.07
CA LEU A 66 -11.29 1.75 -2.04
C LEU A 66 -11.27 2.31 -3.47
N HIS A 67 -10.76 1.51 -4.41
CA HIS A 67 -11.08 1.70 -5.82
C HIS A 67 -12.60 1.56 -5.96
N LYS A 68 -13.28 2.61 -6.45
CA LYS A 68 -14.69 2.47 -6.86
C LYS A 68 -14.73 1.39 -7.94
N GLN A 69 -15.17 0.19 -7.59
CA GLN A 69 -15.55 -0.80 -8.59
C GLN A 69 -16.71 -0.17 -9.35
N LYS A 70 -16.52 -0.04 -10.67
CA LYS A 70 -17.53 0.48 -11.59
C LYS A 70 -18.45 -0.66 -12.00
#